data_AF-A0A424SQX6-F1
#
_entry.id   AF-A0A424SQX6-F1
#
_cell.length_a   1.000
_cell.length_b   1.000
_cell.length_c   1.000
_cell.angle_alpha   90.00
_cell.angle_beta   90.00
_cell.angle_gamma   90.00
#
_symmetry.space_group_name_H-M   'P 1'
#
loop_
_entity.id
_entity.type
_entity.pdbx_description
1 polymer ?
#
loop_
_entity_poly.entity_id
_entity_poly.type
_entity_poly.pdbx_seq_one_letter_code
_entity_poly.pdbx_strand_id
1 'polypeptide(L)'
;MELLISLAMKFWQWSIVIAFIIIGFIINLFDKKKAVSNTFAYTAMPSMKPLPIKTKGKGFFKGVLLWLLGTRQWEIANDWEYTLNGNKYVVPAGFKFDGASIPKFLHTFLSPVGVLLMGGLVHDYAYKYETLLRANKRDTLGKISQKRADEIFRDINIENNGFYVMNWLAYWSLRVGGFVAWNGHRKRNSKIGE
;
A
#
# COMPACT_ATOMS: atom_id res chain seq x y z
N MET A 1 -23.59 25.05 23.08
CA MET A 1 -23.38 23.58 23.18
C MET A 1 -24.25 22.84 22.17
N GLU A 2 -25.56 23.10 22.11
CA GLU A 2 -26.47 22.47 21.14
C GLU A 2 -26.13 22.72 19.67
N LEU A 3 -25.71 23.95 19.30
CA LEU A 3 -25.26 24.24 17.93
C LEU A 3 -24.02 23.43 17.53
N LEU A 4 -23.08 23.23 18.46
CA LEU A 4 -21.87 22.43 18.20
C LEU A 4 -22.21 20.95 18.06
N ILE A 5 -23.10 20.44 18.91
CA ILE A 5 -23.57 19.05 18.86
C ILE A 5 -24.37 18.82 17.57
N SER A 6 -25.24 19.75 17.16
CA SER A 6 -26.03 19.61 15.93
C SER A 6 -25.16 19.65 14.68
N LEU A 7 -24.15 20.54 14.63
CA LEU A 7 -23.16 20.57 13.56
C LEU A 7 -22.32 19.28 13.53
N ALA A 8 -21.89 18.78 14.69
CA ALA A 8 -21.16 17.53 14.79
C ALA A 8 -21.98 16.32 14.32
N MET A 9 -23.27 16.23 14.64
CA MET A 9 -24.14 15.16 14.13
C MET A 9 -24.42 15.30 12.64
N LYS A 10 -24.64 16.53 12.16
CA LYS A 10 -24.91 16.81 10.74
C LYS A 10 -23.70 16.50 9.86
N PHE A 11 -22.49 16.76 10.35
CA PHE A 11 -21.23 16.51 9.66
C PHE A 11 -20.40 15.42 10.34
N TRP A 12 -21.06 14.36 10.81
CA TRP A 12 -20.45 13.31 11.63
C TRP A 12 -19.19 12.69 11.02
N GLN A 13 -19.12 12.58 9.70
CA GLN A 13 -17.93 12.09 8.98
C GLN A 13 -16.70 12.98 9.24
N TRP A 14 -16.88 14.29 9.20
CA TRP A 14 -15.82 15.27 9.50
C TRP A 14 -15.48 15.29 10.98
N SER A 15 -16.46 15.13 11.87
CA SER A 15 -16.20 15.00 13.31
C SER A 15 -15.35 13.77 13.62
N ILE A 16 -15.61 12.64 12.96
CA ILE A 16 -14.77 11.44 13.07
C ILE A 16 -13.35 11.70 12.56
N VAL A 17 -13.21 12.35 11.40
CA VAL A 17 -11.89 12.68 10.84
C VAL A 17 -11.09 13.59 11.78
N ILE A 18 -11.71 14.66 12.28
CA ILE A 18 -11.08 15.59 13.22
C ILE A 18 -10.66 14.84 14.50
N ALA A 19 -11.52 13.97 15.03
CA ALA A 19 -11.20 13.16 16.19
C ALA A 19 -9.98 12.25 15.92
N PHE A 20 -9.92 11.57 14.77
CA PHE A 20 -8.76 10.75 14.40
C PHE A 20 -7.49 11.57 14.21
N ILE A 21 -7.57 12.78 13.65
CA ILE A 21 -6.42 13.68 13.53
C ILE A 21 -5.92 14.10 14.90
N ILE A 22 -6.81 14.49 15.81
CA ILE A 22 -6.43 14.89 17.18
C ILE A 22 -5.80 13.71 17.92
N ILE A 23 -6.42 12.53 17.87
CA ILE A 23 -5.86 11.31 18.48
C ILE A 23 -4.49 11.00 17.87
N GLY A 24 -4.37 11.03 16.55
CA GLY A 24 -3.11 10.82 15.84
C GLY A 24 -2.03 11.83 16.23
N PHE A 25 -2.40 13.10 16.41
CA PHE A 25 -1.52 14.17 16.86
C PHE A 25 -1.08 13.94 18.31
N ILE A 26 -1.99 13.62 19.22
CA ILE A 26 -1.66 13.29 20.62
C ILE A 26 -0.68 12.11 20.64
N ILE A 27 -0.97 11.03 19.91
CA ILE A 27 -0.04 9.91 19.84
C ILE A 27 1.32 10.39 19.29
N ASN A 28 1.34 11.19 18.23
CA ASN A 28 2.59 11.72 17.66
C ASN A 28 3.44 12.50 18.67
N LEU A 29 2.81 13.29 19.55
CA LEU A 29 3.51 14.05 20.60
C LEU A 29 4.19 13.15 21.63
N PHE A 30 3.59 11.99 21.94
CA PHE A 30 4.09 11.06 22.96
C PHE A 30 4.83 9.85 22.37
N ASP A 31 4.86 9.72 21.05
CA ASP A 31 5.45 8.57 20.36
C ASP A 31 6.98 8.64 20.41
N LYS A 32 7.59 7.65 21.06
CA LYS A 32 9.05 7.43 20.98
C LYS A 32 9.36 6.77 19.65
N LYS A 33 9.43 7.58 18.59
CA LYS A 33 9.75 7.16 17.23
C LYS A 33 11.05 6.35 17.25
N LYS A 34 10.97 5.05 17.02
CA LYS A 34 12.16 4.22 16.82
C LYS A 34 12.67 4.44 15.41
N ALA A 35 13.99 4.45 15.25
CA ALA A 35 14.59 4.41 13.92
C ALA A 35 14.07 3.17 13.17
N VAL A 36 13.67 3.38 11.92
CA VAL A 36 13.27 2.27 11.03
C VAL A 36 14.49 1.40 10.73
N SER A 37 14.25 0.11 10.54
CA SER A 37 15.33 -0.85 10.30
C SER A 37 15.82 -0.84 8.86
N ASN A 38 14.98 -0.39 7.92
CA ASN A 38 15.34 -0.27 6.53
C ASN A 38 15.38 1.18 6.07
N THR A 39 16.41 1.56 5.31
CA THR A 39 16.50 2.87 4.63
C THR A 39 16.00 2.76 3.19
N PHE A 40 15.40 3.81 2.66
CA PHE A 40 14.68 3.84 1.41
C PHE A 40 14.86 5.17 0.69
N ALA A 41 15.33 5.10 -0.55
CA ALA A 41 15.52 6.28 -1.41
C ALA A 41 15.16 5.97 -2.86
N TYR A 42 14.69 6.99 -3.58
CA TYR A 42 14.38 6.91 -5.01
C TYR A 42 14.63 8.27 -5.66
N THR A 43 14.89 8.27 -6.97
CA THR A 43 15.17 9.52 -7.72
C THR A 43 13.92 10.15 -8.30
N ALA A 44 12.95 9.32 -8.72
CA ALA A 44 11.70 9.78 -9.32
C ALA A 44 10.53 8.88 -8.93
N MET A 45 9.32 9.44 -8.96
CA MET A 45 8.09 8.67 -8.76
C MET A 45 7.87 7.65 -9.88
N PRO A 46 7.22 6.50 -9.60
CA PRO A 46 6.95 5.49 -10.62
C PRO A 46 5.98 6.05 -11.68
N SER A 47 6.29 5.80 -12.95
CA SER A 47 5.35 6.06 -14.04
C SER A 47 4.34 4.92 -14.11
N MET A 48 3.04 5.24 -14.02
CA MET A 48 1.97 4.24 -13.90
C MET A 48 0.85 4.51 -14.90
N LYS A 49 0.30 3.44 -15.46
CA LYS A 49 -0.86 3.47 -16.35
C LYS A 49 -2.06 2.81 -15.66
N PRO A 50 -3.23 3.45 -15.60
CA PRO A 50 -4.41 2.83 -15.03
C PRO A 50 -4.94 1.73 -15.95
N LEU A 51 -5.28 0.57 -15.40
CA LEU A 51 -5.94 -0.48 -16.15
C LEU A 51 -7.46 -0.29 -16.14
N PRO A 52 -8.16 -0.58 -17.27
CA PRO A 52 -9.60 -0.44 -17.35
C PRO A 52 -10.30 -1.48 -16.49
N ILE A 53 -11.32 -1.05 -15.73
CA ILE A 53 -12.25 -1.97 -15.06
C ILE A 53 -13.20 -2.49 -16.14
N LYS A 54 -13.13 -3.79 -16.44
CA LYS A 54 -13.88 -4.43 -17.53
C LYS A 54 -15.38 -4.59 -17.20
N THR A 55 -16.11 -3.49 -17.03
CA THR A 55 -17.56 -3.45 -16.77
C THR A 55 -18.39 -3.66 -18.04
N LYS A 56 -17.89 -3.23 -19.20
CA LYS A 56 -18.56 -3.38 -20.49
C LYS A 56 -18.84 -4.86 -20.79
N GLY A 57 -20.08 -5.18 -21.16
CA GLY A 57 -20.51 -6.53 -21.54
C GLY A 57 -20.71 -7.51 -20.38
N LYS A 58 -20.71 -7.05 -19.12
CA LYS A 58 -20.92 -7.91 -17.94
C LYS A 58 -22.38 -7.95 -17.43
N GLY A 59 -23.27 -7.11 -17.96
CA GLY A 59 -24.65 -6.93 -17.47
C GLY A 59 -24.74 -5.92 -16.32
N PHE A 60 -25.93 -5.36 -16.06
CA PHE A 60 -26.13 -4.25 -15.12
C PHE A 60 -25.67 -4.58 -13.69
N PHE A 61 -26.25 -5.61 -13.05
CA PHE A 61 -25.94 -5.96 -11.66
C PHE A 61 -24.48 -6.39 -11.45
N LYS A 62 -23.90 -7.13 -12.39
CA LYS A 62 -22.49 -7.53 -12.32
C LYS A 62 -21.56 -6.34 -12.55
N GLY A 63 -21.95 -5.39 -13.42
CA GLY A 63 -21.25 -4.12 -13.59
C GLY A 63 -21.25 -3.29 -12.31
N VAL A 64 -22.41 -3.17 -11.65
CA VAL A 64 -22.55 -2.51 -10.34
C VAL A 64 -21.69 -3.20 -9.28
N LEU A 65 -21.70 -4.53 -9.21
CA LEU A 65 -20.87 -5.28 -8.26
C LEU A 65 -19.38 -5.05 -8.50
N LEU A 66 -18.91 -5.08 -9.76
CA LEU A 66 -17.52 -4.78 -10.12
C LEU A 66 -17.13 -3.34 -9.77
N TRP A 67 -18.04 -2.39 -9.94
CA TRP A 67 -17.81 -0.99 -9.57
C TRP A 67 -17.72 -0.81 -8.05
N LEU A 68 -18.65 -1.40 -7.29
CA LEU A 68 -18.73 -1.24 -5.84
C LEU A 68 -17.67 -2.06 -5.09
N LEU A 69 -17.26 -3.24 -5.58
CA LEU A 69 -16.32 -4.13 -4.90
C LEU A 69 -14.92 -4.15 -5.52
N GLY A 70 -14.76 -3.82 -6.79
CA GLY A 70 -13.46 -3.83 -7.46
C GLY A 70 -12.57 -2.65 -7.06
N THR A 71 -11.26 -2.88 -7.02
CA THR A 71 -10.24 -1.82 -6.93
C THR A 71 -9.60 -1.65 -8.31
N ARG A 72 -9.27 -0.41 -8.69
CA ARG A 72 -8.57 -0.15 -9.94
C ARG A 72 -7.14 -0.67 -9.85
N GLN A 73 -6.77 -1.47 -10.84
CA GLN A 73 -5.41 -1.97 -11.00
C GLN A 73 -4.58 -0.97 -11.79
N TRP A 74 -3.28 -0.95 -11.52
CA TRP A 74 -2.28 -0.10 -12.16
C TRP A 74 -1.19 -0.96 -12.75
N GLU A 75 -0.58 -0.48 -13.82
CA GLU A 75 0.57 -1.10 -14.46
C GLU A 75 1.75 -0.12 -14.47
N ILE A 76 2.93 -0.60 -14.07
CA ILE A 76 4.16 0.19 -14.12
C ILE A 76 4.55 0.38 -15.59
N ALA A 77 4.63 1.63 -16.01
CA ALA A 77 4.85 2.01 -17.41
C ALA A 77 6.32 1.90 -17.83
N ASN A 78 7.23 2.27 -16.92
CA ASN A 78 8.68 2.27 -17.11
C ASN A 78 9.31 1.60 -15.90
N ASP A 79 10.46 0.95 -16.08
CA ASP A 79 11.22 0.41 -14.96
C ASP A 79 11.44 1.46 -13.89
N TRP A 80 11.09 1.12 -12.65
CA TRP A 80 11.20 2.03 -11.53
C TRP A 80 12.25 1.51 -10.55
N GLU A 81 13.37 2.23 -10.49
CA GLU A 81 14.49 1.90 -9.61
C GLU A 81 14.37 2.59 -8.26
N TYR A 82 14.76 1.87 -7.20
CA TYR A 82 14.80 2.38 -5.84
C TYR A 82 15.97 1.76 -5.08
N THR A 83 16.37 2.41 -4.00
CA THR A 83 17.43 1.95 -3.10
C THR A 83 16.80 1.53 -1.78
N LEU A 84 17.14 0.33 -1.31
CA LEU A 84 16.73 -0.20 -0.01
C LEU A 84 17.98 -0.69 0.72
N ASN A 85 18.28 -0.13 1.90
CA ASN A 85 19.50 -0.45 2.67
C ASN A 85 20.79 -0.31 1.85
N GLY A 86 20.91 0.77 1.07
CA GLY A 86 22.05 1.02 0.18
C GLY A 86 22.14 0.10 -1.05
N ASN A 87 21.24 -0.88 -1.20
CA ASN A 87 21.19 -1.77 -2.35
C ASN A 87 20.16 -1.29 -3.38
N LYS A 88 20.50 -1.35 -4.67
CA LYS A 88 19.59 -0.95 -5.76
C LYS A 88 18.68 -2.08 -6.21
N TYR A 89 17.39 -1.78 -6.31
CA TYR A 89 16.31 -2.67 -6.74
C TYR A 89 15.49 -2.00 -7.85
N VAL A 90 14.69 -2.81 -8.54
CA VAL A 90 13.84 -2.36 -9.64
C VAL A 90 12.50 -3.06 -9.61
N VAL A 91 11.43 -2.30 -9.81
CA VAL A 91 10.13 -2.85 -10.22
C VAL A 91 10.05 -2.71 -11.75
N PRO A 92 10.04 -3.81 -12.50
CA PRO A 92 10.06 -3.76 -13.95
C PRO A 92 8.76 -3.23 -14.54
N ALA A 93 8.86 -2.63 -15.73
CA ALA A 93 7.71 -2.27 -16.55
C ALA A 93 6.80 -3.50 -16.81
N GLY A 94 5.50 -3.26 -16.87
CA GLY A 94 4.48 -4.30 -17.00
C GLY A 94 4.03 -4.93 -15.66
N PHE A 95 4.68 -4.60 -14.54
CA PHE A 95 4.22 -5.05 -13.22
C PHE A 95 2.85 -4.45 -12.90
N LYS A 96 1.90 -5.32 -12.49
CA LYS A 96 0.52 -4.95 -12.16
C LYS A 96 0.28 -5.04 -10.67
N PHE A 97 -0.39 -4.03 -10.12
CA PHE A 97 -0.61 -3.90 -8.68
C PHE A 97 -1.87 -3.04 -8.40
N ASP A 98 -2.43 -3.12 -7.20
CA ASP A 98 -3.59 -2.30 -6.78
C ASP A 98 -3.32 -1.34 -5.63
N GLY A 99 -2.08 -1.30 -5.16
CA GLY A 99 -1.63 -0.36 -4.15
C GLY A 99 -1.91 -0.88 -2.75
N ALA A 100 -1.99 0.02 -1.77
CA ALA A 100 -2.16 -0.40 -0.38
C ALA A 100 -3.54 -1.07 -0.18
N SER A 101 -3.53 -2.26 0.45
CA SER A 101 -4.72 -3.02 0.82
C SER A 101 -5.50 -2.34 1.96
N ILE A 102 -6.20 -1.26 1.62
CA ILE A 102 -6.99 -0.45 2.56
C ILE A 102 -8.49 -0.81 2.41
N PRO A 103 -9.24 -1.00 3.51
CA PRO A 103 -10.69 -1.19 3.44
C PRO A 103 -11.41 -0.03 2.73
N LYS A 104 -12.38 -0.33 1.86
CA LYS A 104 -13.03 0.66 0.99
C LYS A 104 -13.67 1.84 1.72
N PHE A 105 -14.26 1.63 2.89
CA PHE A 105 -14.87 2.71 3.66
C PHE A 105 -13.84 3.75 4.16
N LEU A 106 -12.55 3.42 4.15
CA LEU A 106 -11.46 4.35 4.44
C LEU A 106 -10.91 5.03 3.19
N HIS A 107 -11.30 4.63 1.96
CA HIS A 107 -10.73 5.19 0.72
C HIS A 107 -10.97 6.68 0.55
N THR A 108 -12.04 7.22 1.14
CA THR A 108 -12.31 8.67 1.17
C THR A 108 -11.18 9.45 1.86
N PHE A 109 -10.50 8.84 2.84
CA PHE A 109 -9.47 9.47 3.66
C PHE A 109 -8.07 8.95 3.34
N LEU A 110 -7.96 7.67 2.98
CA LEU A 110 -6.73 6.96 2.69
C LEU A 110 -6.86 6.24 1.35
N SER A 111 -6.44 6.92 0.28
CA SER A 111 -6.39 6.32 -1.06
C SER A 111 -5.36 5.18 -1.12
N PRO A 112 -5.66 4.04 -1.77
CA PRO A 112 -4.71 2.95 -2.00
C PRO A 112 -3.42 3.38 -2.73
N VAL A 113 -3.51 4.43 -3.55
CA VAL A 113 -2.39 5.03 -4.30
C VAL A 113 -1.98 6.40 -3.76
N GLY A 114 -2.36 6.70 -2.51
CA GLY A 114 -1.99 7.93 -1.82
C GLY A 114 -0.68 7.78 -1.04
N VAL A 115 -0.71 8.15 0.24
CA VAL A 115 0.48 8.23 1.13
C VAL A 115 1.21 6.89 1.35
N LEU A 116 0.58 5.75 1.04
CA LEU A 116 1.14 4.40 1.18
C LEU A 116 1.62 3.78 -0.14
N LEU A 117 1.60 4.55 -1.24
CA LEU A 117 1.88 4.05 -2.59
C LEU A 117 3.24 3.36 -2.71
N MET A 118 4.31 3.99 -2.21
CA MET A 118 5.68 3.51 -2.42
C MET A 118 5.91 2.16 -1.73
N GLY A 119 5.52 2.06 -0.46
CA GLY A 119 5.58 0.78 0.25
C GLY A 119 4.62 -0.23 -0.36
N GLY A 120 3.40 0.18 -0.75
CA GLY A 120 2.41 -0.70 -1.37
C GLY A 120 2.91 -1.33 -2.67
N LEU A 121 3.55 -0.55 -3.55
CA LEU A 121 4.14 -1.04 -4.79
C LEU A 121 5.22 -2.11 -4.54
N VAL A 122 6.16 -1.81 -3.63
CA VAL A 122 7.25 -2.75 -3.28
C VAL A 122 6.69 -3.99 -2.57
N HIS A 123 5.66 -3.82 -1.74
CA HIS A 123 4.98 -4.87 -1.01
C HIS A 123 4.24 -5.83 -1.93
N ASP A 124 3.45 -5.33 -2.88
CA ASP A 124 2.75 -6.15 -3.87
C ASP A 124 3.75 -6.97 -4.69
N TYR A 125 4.89 -6.37 -5.06
CA TYR A 125 5.96 -7.08 -5.77
C TYR A 125 6.56 -8.21 -4.91
N ALA A 126 6.92 -7.90 -3.67
CA ALA A 126 7.42 -8.86 -2.70
C ALA A 126 6.42 -9.98 -2.41
N TYR A 127 5.14 -9.65 -2.30
CA TYR A 127 4.05 -10.60 -2.05
C TYR A 127 3.80 -11.51 -3.25
N LYS A 128 3.93 -11.00 -4.47
CA LYS A 128 3.77 -11.80 -5.68
C LYS A 128 4.95 -12.75 -5.88
N TYR A 129 6.18 -12.27 -5.75
CA TYR A 129 7.37 -13.03 -6.14
C TYR A 129 8.20 -13.60 -5.00
N GLU A 130 7.81 -13.37 -3.73
CA GLU A 130 8.56 -13.84 -2.56
C GLU A 130 9.98 -13.25 -2.48
N THR A 131 10.26 -12.15 -3.19
CA THR A 131 11.56 -11.49 -3.25
C THR A 131 11.47 -10.11 -3.88
N LEU A 132 12.56 -9.35 -3.86
CA LEU A 132 12.74 -8.09 -4.59
C LEU A 132 13.81 -8.26 -5.66
N LEU A 133 13.56 -7.71 -6.85
CA LEU A 133 14.48 -7.81 -7.98
C LEU A 133 15.54 -6.72 -7.90
N ARG A 134 16.82 -7.09 -8.01
CA ARG A 134 17.92 -6.11 -8.03
C ARG A 134 17.93 -5.35 -9.35
N ALA A 135 18.53 -4.16 -9.36
CA ALA A 135 18.57 -3.30 -10.54
C ALA A 135 19.18 -3.96 -11.79
N ASN A 136 20.02 -5.00 -11.63
CA ASN A 136 20.56 -5.79 -12.74
C ASN A 136 19.55 -6.76 -13.40
N LYS A 137 18.31 -6.82 -12.89
CA LYS A 137 17.20 -7.66 -13.36
C LYS A 137 17.48 -9.17 -13.41
N ARG A 138 18.52 -9.62 -12.69
CA ARG A 138 18.94 -11.03 -12.64
C ARG A 138 18.94 -11.53 -11.21
N ASP A 139 19.57 -10.77 -10.32
CA ASP A 139 19.67 -11.13 -8.92
C ASP A 139 18.45 -10.67 -8.15
N THR A 140 18.21 -11.30 -7.01
CA THR A 140 17.12 -10.94 -6.12
C THR A 140 17.62 -10.77 -4.68
N LEU A 141 16.77 -10.26 -3.80
CA LEU A 141 17.03 -10.23 -2.36
C LEU A 141 17.13 -11.66 -1.75
N GLY A 142 16.80 -12.70 -2.53
CA GLY A 142 16.58 -14.04 -2.02
C GLY A 142 15.14 -14.20 -1.51
N LYS A 143 14.77 -15.43 -1.15
CA LYS A 143 13.41 -15.72 -0.69
C LYS A 143 13.15 -15.02 0.64
N ILE A 144 12.11 -14.19 0.69
CA ILE A 144 11.67 -13.49 1.90
C ILE A 144 10.34 -14.04 2.42
N SER A 145 10.12 -13.89 3.72
CA SER A 145 8.85 -14.25 4.36
C SER A 145 7.84 -13.12 4.24
N GLN A 146 6.56 -13.45 4.49
CA GLN A 146 5.50 -12.46 4.60
C GLN A 146 5.85 -11.36 5.61
N LYS A 147 6.32 -11.75 6.80
CA LYS A 147 6.72 -10.82 7.86
C LYS A 147 7.78 -9.84 7.36
N ARG A 148 8.78 -10.34 6.62
CA ARG A 148 9.84 -9.49 6.08
C ARG A 148 9.32 -8.51 5.04
N ALA A 149 8.39 -8.93 4.17
CA ALA A 149 7.73 -8.04 3.23
C ALA A 149 6.89 -6.96 3.95
N ASP A 150 6.17 -7.33 5.00
CA ASP A 150 5.37 -6.40 5.81
C ASP A 150 6.25 -5.37 6.55
N GLU A 151 7.41 -5.79 7.07
CA GLU A 151 8.40 -4.90 7.69
C GLU A 151 8.98 -3.90 6.69
N ILE A 152 9.33 -4.37 5.49
CA ILE A 152 9.82 -3.50 4.40
C ILE A 152 8.73 -2.48 4.01
N PHE A 153 7.48 -2.91 3.86
CA PHE A 153 6.35 -2.01 3.60
C PHE A 153 6.25 -0.91 4.64
N ARG A 154 6.29 -1.27 5.92
CA ARG A 154 6.20 -0.32 7.04
C ARG A 154 7.32 0.69 6.98
N ASP A 155 8.56 0.21 6.89
CA ASP A 155 9.75 1.06 6.98
C ASP A 155 9.84 2.02 5.80
N ILE A 156 9.57 1.54 4.57
CA ILE A 156 9.49 2.39 3.37
C ILE A 156 8.49 3.52 3.56
N ASN A 157 7.29 3.21 4.05
CA ASN A 157 6.27 4.23 4.19
C ASN A 157 6.55 5.19 5.36
N ILE A 158 7.15 4.74 6.47
CA ILE A 158 7.60 5.63 7.54
C ILE A 158 8.65 6.61 7.03
N GLU A 159 9.60 6.16 6.21
CA GLU A 159 10.63 7.02 5.65
C GLU A 159 10.08 7.96 4.58
N ASN A 160 9.14 7.51 3.75
CA ASN A 160 8.57 8.32 2.67
C ASN A 160 7.55 9.36 3.16
N ASN A 161 6.71 9.04 4.16
CA ASN A 161 5.62 9.94 4.61
C ASN A 161 5.73 10.41 6.07
N GLY A 162 6.62 9.83 6.89
CA GLY A 162 6.84 10.25 8.28
C GLY A 162 5.77 9.83 9.29
N PHE A 163 4.65 9.23 8.87
CA PHE A 163 3.54 8.87 9.74
C PHE A 163 3.78 7.53 10.46
N TYR A 164 4.54 7.56 11.56
CA TYR A 164 4.92 6.35 12.30
C TYR A 164 3.73 5.47 12.72
N VAL A 165 2.76 6.02 13.45
CA VAL A 165 1.60 5.29 13.97
C VAL A 165 0.77 4.64 12.87
N MET A 166 0.47 5.40 11.82
CA MET A 166 -0.34 4.92 10.69
C MET A 166 0.32 3.72 10.01
N ASN A 167 1.63 3.78 9.79
CA ASN A 167 2.37 2.70 9.14
C ASN A 167 2.50 1.46 10.03
N TRP A 168 2.61 1.64 11.35
CA TRP A 168 2.53 0.51 12.29
C TRP A 168 1.14 -0.13 12.34
N LEU A 169 0.07 0.66 12.32
CA LEU A 169 -1.30 0.13 12.21
C LEU A 169 -1.49 -0.65 10.90
N ALA A 170 -0.97 -0.14 9.79
CA ALA A 170 -0.98 -0.84 8.51
C ALA A 170 -0.17 -2.15 8.58
N TYR A 171 1.02 -2.13 9.18
CA TYR A 171 1.82 -3.33 9.43
C TYR A 171 1.03 -4.38 10.22
N TRP A 172 0.43 -4.02 11.36
CA TRP A 172 -0.34 -4.97 12.16
C TRP A 172 -1.55 -5.51 11.40
N SER A 173 -2.22 -4.66 10.61
CA SER A 173 -3.33 -5.09 9.74
C SER A 173 -2.88 -6.14 8.72
N LEU A 174 -1.70 -5.93 8.09
CA LEU A 174 -1.10 -6.90 7.18
C LEU A 174 -0.66 -8.19 7.88
N ARG A 175 -0.14 -8.10 9.11
CA ARG A 175 0.20 -9.29 9.91
C ARG A 175 -1.02 -10.16 10.22
N VAL A 176 -2.17 -9.54 10.47
CA VAL A 176 -3.42 -10.25 10.80
C VAL A 176 -4.12 -10.77 9.54
N GLY A 177 -4.19 -9.98 8.46
CA GLY A 177 -5.01 -10.31 7.27
C GLY A 177 -4.24 -10.67 6.00
N GLY A 178 -2.97 -10.29 5.88
CA GLY A 178 -2.18 -10.43 4.64
C GLY A 178 -1.87 -11.88 4.26
N PHE A 179 -2.02 -12.83 5.18
CA PHE A 179 -1.69 -14.24 4.94
C PHE A 179 -2.55 -14.85 3.82
N VAL A 180 -3.79 -14.37 3.65
CA VAL A 180 -4.70 -14.83 2.59
C VAL A 180 -4.12 -14.49 1.21
N ALA A 181 -3.69 -13.23 1.03
CA ALA A 181 -3.06 -12.79 -0.21
C ALA A 181 -1.72 -13.50 -0.44
N TRP A 182 -0.88 -13.56 0.60
CA TRP A 182 0.42 -14.23 0.58
C TRP A 182 0.29 -15.68 0.10
N ASN A 183 -0.56 -16.48 0.76
CA ASN A 183 -0.79 -17.88 0.41
C ASN A 183 -1.44 -18.03 -0.98
N GLY A 184 -2.31 -17.10 -1.37
CA GLY A 184 -2.89 -17.05 -2.70
C GLY A 184 -1.83 -16.90 -3.81
N HIS A 185 -0.82 -16.06 -3.59
CA HIS A 185 0.30 -15.94 -4.53
C HIS A 185 1.17 -17.19 -4.58
N ARG A 186 1.42 -17.84 -3.44
CA ARG A 186 2.17 -19.11 -3.41
C ARG A 186 1.49 -20.22 -4.22
N LYS A 187 0.16 -20.29 -4.16
CA LYS A 187 -0.63 -21.23 -4.97
C LYS A 187 -0.52 -20.96 -6.47
N ARG A 188 -0.46 -19.68 -6.87
CA ARG A 188 -0.27 -19.28 -8.27
C ARG A 188 1.17 -19.46 -8.77
N ASN A 189 2.15 -19.38 -7.86
CA ASN A 189 3.57 -19.62 -8.11
C ASN A 189 4.15 -18.83 -9.31
N SER A 190 3.65 -17.60 -9.54
CA SER A 190 4.11 -16.73 -10.63
C SER A 190 5.61 -16.45 -10.53
N LYS A 191 6.30 -16.46 -11.68
CA LYS A 191 7.73 -16.16 -11.77
C LYS A 191 7.99 -14.74 -12.28
N ILE A 192 9.15 -14.20 -11.93
CA ILE A 192 9.59 -12.90 -12.45
C ILE A 192 9.84 -13.07 -13.95
N GLY A 193 9.18 -12.25 -14.77
CA GLY A 193 9.25 -12.32 -16.23
C GLY A 193 8.07 -13.00 -16.92
N GLU A 194 7.12 -13.57 -16.15
CA GLU A 194 5.80 -14.02 -16.62
C GLU A 194 4.74 -12.92 -16.47
#